data_AF-A0A841D7J5-F1
#
_entry.id   AF-A0A841D7J5-F1
#
_cell.length_a   1.000
_cell.length_b   1.000
_cell.length_c   1.000
_cell.angle_alpha   90.00
_cell.angle_beta   90.00
_cell.angle_gamma   90.00
#
_symmetry.space_group_name_H-M   'P 1'
#
loop_
_entity.id
_entity.type
_entity.pdbx_description
1 polymer ?
#
loop_
_entity_poly.entity_id
_entity_poly.type
_entity_poly.pdbx_seq_one_letter_code
_entity_poly.pdbx_strand_id
1 'polypeptide(L)'
;MSDPYGEAGRGGPESPAGGAWDGWFPSAAEFYGYRSHYAGLPLVAPDEAGAGTVTDPGAVAWLMYHEEIDGVCEGFVRGDRAEHARAIVINGWDDPIEDGPDDVIGVLTENADRLPRLRSIFLGDIPAEACEISWIKQTDVTPLLEAFPLLERFEVRGGDGLRLRPVRHGSLKVLRFESGGLPGSVARAVGECDLPGLEHLELWLGVSHYGGDATAADLEGIFSGERLPALRRLGLRDSEFQDEIAAAVASAPVVARLEALSLAMGTLSDAGAEALLSGQPLTHLRALDLHHHYLSDGMMERVRRALPGVEVDLSQQADIIEGERYVAVSE
;
A
#
# COMPACT_ATOMS: atom_id res chain seq x y z
N MET A 1 19.04 2.42 28.40
CA MET A 1 17.94 3.23 27.85
C MET A 1 16.90 2.21 27.46
N SER A 2 15.82 2.17 28.21
CA SER A 2 14.74 1.21 28.09
C SER A 2 13.88 1.57 26.89
N ASP A 3 13.83 0.64 25.96
CA ASP A 3 12.89 0.57 24.85
C ASP A 3 11.43 0.69 25.37
N PRO A 4 10.67 1.71 24.94
CA PRO A 4 9.26 1.84 25.30
C PRO A 4 8.34 0.88 24.52
N TYR A 5 8.82 0.18 23.48
CA TYR A 5 8.06 -0.72 22.62
C TYR A 5 8.21 -2.19 23.04
N GLY A 6 8.06 -2.46 24.34
CA GLY A 6 8.11 -3.82 24.86
C GLY A 6 7.09 -4.74 24.20
N GLU A 7 7.61 -5.70 23.42
CA GLU A 7 6.87 -6.78 22.74
C GLU A 7 5.70 -7.31 23.59
N ALA A 8 4.48 -6.99 23.17
CA ALA A 8 3.29 -7.70 23.61
C ALA A 8 3.20 -9.03 22.86
N GLY A 9 4.07 -9.98 23.22
CA GLY A 9 3.92 -11.36 22.79
C GLY A 9 2.62 -11.94 23.34
N ARG A 10 1.60 -12.13 22.48
CA ARG A 10 0.45 -13.04 22.67
C ARG A 10 -0.32 -13.22 21.36
N GLY A 11 -0.11 -14.39 20.73
CA GLY A 11 -1.04 -15.07 19.81
C GLY A 11 -1.66 -14.22 18.72
N GLY A 12 -1.07 -14.26 17.52
CA GLY A 12 -1.70 -13.70 16.32
C GLY A 12 -3.14 -14.23 16.20
N PRO A 13 -4.15 -13.36 16.06
CA PRO A 13 -5.50 -13.82 15.83
C PRO A 13 -5.53 -14.56 14.49
N GLU A 14 -6.03 -15.80 14.49
CA GLU A 14 -6.47 -16.45 13.26
C GLU A 14 -7.41 -15.48 12.54
N SER A 15 -7.03 -15.06 11.34
CA SER A 15 -7.91 -14.28 10.47
C SER A 15 -9.23 -15.05 10.33
N PRO A 16 -10.40 -14.43 10.61
CA PRO A 16 -11.66 -15.11 10.42
C PRO A 16 -11.76 -15.54 8.95
N ALA A 17 -11.96 -16.84 8.75
CA ALA A 17 -12.05 -17.45 7.44
C ALA A 17 -13.12 -16.76 6.56
N GLY A 18 -12.68 -16.19 5.44
CA GLY A 18 -13.46 -15.94 4.22
C GLY A 18 -14.65 -14.98 4.35
N GLY A 19 -14.35 -13.68 4.46
CA GLY A 19 -15.28 -12.60 4.06
C GLY A 19 -15.05 -12.17 2.61
N ALA A 20 -15.91 -11.34 2.01
CA ALA A 20 -15.72 -10.88 0.63
C ALA A 20 -14.53 -9.90 0.45
N TRP A 21 -13.79 -9.68 1.54
CA TRP A 21 -12.57 -8.90 1.68
C TRP A 21 -11.32 -9.51 1.06
N ASP A 22 -11.27 -10.83 0.86
CA ASP A 22 -10.06 -11.55 0.44
C ASP A 22 -9.49 -10.94 -0.87
N GLY A 23 -8.47 -10.09 -0.73
CA GLY A 23 -7.73 -9.46 -1.82
C GLY A 23 -8.10 -8.01 -2.17
N TRP A 24 -8.99 -7.32 -1.44
CA TRP A 24 -9.27 -5.90 -1.70
C TRP A 24 -8.24 -4.98 -1.07
N PHE A 25 -7.99 -5.13 0.24
CA PHE A 25 -6.93 -4.45 0.98
C PHE A 25 -6.10 -5.51 1.71
N PRO A 26 -4.77 -5.46 1.64
CA PRO A 26 -3.90 -6.40 2.33
C PRO A 26 -4.03 -6.21 3.85
N SER A 27 -4.03 -7.30 4.61
CA SER A 27 -4.00 -7.21 6.08
C SER A 27 -2.61 -6.80 6.57
N ALA A 28 -2.48 -6.31 7.82
CA ALA A 28 -1.18 -6.16 8.47
C ALA A 28 -0.38 -7.49 8.49
N ALA A 29 -1.04 -8.64 8.48
CA ALA A 29 -0.34 -9.94 8.40
C ALA A 29 0.36 -10.17 7.05
N GLU A 30 -0.06 -9.49 5.97
CA GLU A 30 0.70 -9.49 4.70
C GLU A 30 1.96 -8.60 4.75
N PHE A 31 2.06 -7.70 5.73
CA PHE A 31 3.28 -6.95 6.00
C PHE A 31 4.29 -7.80 6.78
N TYR A 32 3.86 -8.51 7.82
CA TYR A 32 4.70 -9.39 8.66
C TYR A 32 4.97 -10.79 8.06
N GLY A 33 4.67 -11.01 6.79
CA GLY A 33 4.67 -12.34 6.20
C GLY A 33 5.30 -12.37 4.82
N TYR A 34 5.96 -13.48 4.51
CA TYR A 34 6.43 -13.74 3.15
C TYR A 34 5.25 -13.95 2.20
N ARG A 35 5.20 -13.16 1.13
CA ARG A 35 4.23 -13.34 0.06
C ARG A 35 4.58 -14.58 -0.76
N SER A 36 3.56 -15.33 -1.16
CA SER A 36 3.70 -16.45 -2.10
C SER A 36 3.20 -16.10 -3.52
N HIS A 37 2.45 -15.01 -3.65
CA HIS A 37 1.84 -14.57 -4.88
C HIS A 37 1.89 -13.05 -4.99
N TYR A 38 1.93 -12.57 -6.24
CA TYR A 38 1.86 -11.16 -6.56
C TYR A 38 1.11 -10.95 -7.87
N ALA A 39 0.19 -9.98 -7.89
CA ALA A 39 -0.71 -9.72 -9.03
C ALA A 39 -1.44 -10.98 -9.57
N GLY A 40 -1.79 -11.92 -8.66
CA GLY A 40 -2.45 -13.19 -9.01
C GLY A 40 -1.51 -14.25 -9.61
N LEU A 41 -0.20 -14.01 -9.63
CA LEU A 41 0.82 -14.92 -10.13
C LEU A 41 1.66 -15.48 -8.97
N PRO A 42 2.08 -16.75 -9.00
CA PRO A 42 3.00 -17.28 -8.01
C PRO A 42 4.36 -16.59 -8.11
N LEU A 43 4.99 -16.34 -6.96
CA LEU A 43 6.34 -15.76 -6.89
C LEU A 43 7.40 -16.82 -7.18
N VAL A 44 8.35 -16.48 -8.07
CA VAL A 44 9.45 -17.37 -8.45
C VAL A 44 10.77 -16.60 -8.58
N ALA A 45 11.82 -17.17 -7.98
CA ALA A 45 13.19 -16.69 -8.11
C ALA A 45 13.71 -16.83 -9.56
N PRO A 46 14.52 -15.89 -10.06
CA PRO A 46 15.15 -16.01 -11.38
C PRO A 46 16.31 -17.02 -11.45
N ASP A 47 16.77 -17.53 -10.30
CA ASP A 47 17.86 -18.50 -10.17
C ASP A 47 17.53 -19.88 -10.77
N GLU A 48 18.53 -20.78 -10.83
CA GLU A 48 18.33 -22.12 -11.41
C GLU A 48 17.28 -22.94 -10.64
N ALA A 49 17.21 -22.77 -9.31
CA ALA A 49 16.31 -23.53 -8.44
C ALA A 49 14.85 -23.15 -8.66
N GLY A 50 14.54 -21.85 -8.75
CA GLY A 50 13.20 -21.36 -9.05
C GLY A 50 12.86 -21.50 -10.52
N ALA A 51 13.69 -20.90 -11.38
CA ALA A 51 13.34 -20.73 -12.78
C ALA A 51 13.52 -21.99 -13.63
N GLY A 52 14.26 -23.00 -13.16
CA GLY A 52 14.40 -24.30 -13.83
C GLY A 52 13.08 -25.08 -13.95
N THR A 53 12.06 -24.69 -13.19
CA THR A 53 10.72 -25.31 -13.21
C THR A 53 9.68 -24.51 -14.02
N VAL A 54 10.01 -23.30 -14.46
CA VAL A 54 9.09 -22.38 -15.13
C VAL A 54 9.04 -22.67 -16.63
N THR A 55 7.87 -23.08 -17.12
CA THR A 55 7.63 -23.37 -18.54
C THR A 55 7.11 -22.17 -19.33
N ASP A 56 6.37 -21.27 -18.68
CA ASP A 56 5.92 -19.98 -19.23
C ASP A 56 6.39 -18.84 -18.33
N PRO A 57 7.43 -18.07 -18.74
CA PRO A 57 7.92 -16.94 -17.96
C PRO A 57 6.89 -15.82 -17.71
N GLY A 58 5.78 -15.79 -18.46
CA GLY A 58 4.68 -14.85 -18.26
C GLY A 58 3.63 -15.31 -17.25
N ALA A 59 3.73 -16.54 -16.74
CA ALA A 59 2.78 -17.14 -15.79
C ALA A 59 3.23 -17.03 -14.32
N VAL A 60 4.30 -16.29 -14.06
CA VAL A 60 4.88 -16.10 -12.72
C VAL A 60 5.18 -14.62 -12.46
N ALA A 61 5.24 -14.23 -11.19
CA ALA A 61 5.84 -12.98 -10.77
C ALA A 61 7.30 -13.25 -10.40
N TRP A 62 8.22 -12.53 -11.04
CA TRP A 62 9.65 -12.71 -10.85
C TRP A 62 10.10 -11.98 -9.60
N LEU A 63 10.50 -12.76 -8.58
CA LEU A 63 10.98 -12.27 -7.30
C LEU A 63 12.50 -12.06 -7.38
N MET A 64 12.92 -10.81 -7.48
CA MET A 64 14.32 -10.42 -7.37
C MET A 64 14.64 -10.33 -5.88
N TYR A 65 15.40 -11.29 -5.37
CA TYR A 65 15.95 -11.30 -4.01
C TYR A 65 17.39 -11.78 -4.10
N HIS A 66 18.36 -11.04 -3.54
CA HIS A 66 19.74 -11.52 -3.31
C HIS A 66 20.60 -10.47 -2.58
N GLU A 67 21.71 -10.91 -1.98
CA GLU A 67 22.82 -10.06 -1.51
C GLU A 67 23.53 -9.27 -2.63
N GLU A 68 23.23 -9.55 -3.91
CA GLU A 68 23.77 -8.86 -5.09
C GLU A 68 22.62 -8.57 -6.07
N ILE A 69 21.60 -7.82 -5.60
CA ILE A 69 20.35 -7.70 -6.36
C ILE A 69 20.57 -7.07 -7.73
N ASP A 70 21.55 -6.17 -7.85
CA ASP A 70 21.85 -5.49 -9.10
C ASP A 70 22.30 -6.49 -10.17
N GLY A 71 23.17 -7.43 -9.80
CA GLY A 71 23.61 -8.50 -10.70
C GLY A 71 22.46 -9.43 -11.11
N VAL A 72 21.53 -9.71 -10.19
CA VAL A 72 20.35 -10.54 -10.47
C VAL A 72 19.36 -9.82 -11.37
N CYS A 73 19.04 -8.56 -11.08
CA CYS A 73 18.14 -7.74 -11.87
C CYS A 73 18.71 -7.54 -13.27
N GLU A 74 19.98 -7.17 -13.37
CA GLU A 74 20.69 -6.95 -14.62
C GLU A 74 20.80 -8.25 -15.45
N GLY A 75 21.11 -9.38 -14.81
CA GLY A 75 21.11 -10.69 -15.44
C GLY A 75 19.72 -11.10 -15.95
N PHE A 76 18.66 -10.83 -15.17
CA PHE A 76 17.29 -11.13 -15.55
C PHE A 76 16.83 -10.31 -16.76
N VAL A 77 16.96 -8.99 -16.71
CA VAL A 77 16.55 -8.12 -17.83
C VAL A 77 17.35 -8.45 -19.09
N ARG A 78 18.57 -9.01 -18.92
CA ARG A 78 19.40 -9.50 -20.02
C ARG A 78 19.08 -10.89 -20.55
N GLY A 79 18.32 -11.68 -19.84
CA GLY A 79 17.90 -13.01 -20.26
C GLY A 79 16.70 -13.03 -21.21
N ASP A 80 16.46 -14.18 -21.83
CA ASP A 80 15.34 -14.42 -22.75
C ASP A 80 13.97 -14.39 -22.05
N ARG A 81 13.95 -14.52 -20.71
CA ARG A 81 12.72 -14.50 -19.91
C ARG A 81 12.12 -13.09 -19.78
N ALA A 82 12.94 -12.05 -19.90
CA ALA A 82 12.53 -10.65 -19.74
C ALA A 82 11.37 -10.27 -20.69
N GLU A 83 11.44 -10.70 -21.96
CA GLU A 83 10.43 -10.32 -22.97
C GLU A 83 9.01 -10.84 -22.65
N HIS A 84 8.96 -11.88 -21.80
CA HIS A 84 7.75 -12.56 -21.39
C HIS A 84 7.24 -12.11 -20.01
N ALA A 85 8.09 -11.46 -19.22
CA ALA A 85 7.82 -11.07 -17.84
C ALA A 85 6.60 -10.13 -17.76
N ARG A 86 5.65 -10.48 -16.90
CA ARG A 86 4.45 -9.67 -16.64
C ARG A 86 4.48 -8.97 -15.30
N ALA A 87 5.16 -9.54 -14.31
CA ALA A 87 5.26 -8.98 -12.98
C ALA A 87 6.67 -9.17 -12.43
N ILE A 88 7.18 -8.14 -11.78
CA ILE A 88 8.47 -8.12 -11.09
C ILE A 88 8.23 -7.65 -9.65
N VAL A 89 8.83 -8.35 -8.70
CA VAL A 89 8.87 -7.97 -7.29
C VAL A 89 10.33 -7.80 -6.91
N ILE A 90 10.65 -6.64 -6.34
CA ILE A 90 11.98 -6.29 -5.85
C ILE A 90 11.95 -6.42 -4.32
N ASN A 91 12.62 -7.44 -3.80
CA ASN A 91 12.71 -7.77 -2.38
C ASN A 91 14.05 -7.27 -1.83
N GLY A 92 14.23 -5.94 -1.80
CA GLY A 92 15.42 -5.27 -1.28
C GLY A 92 16.40 -4.77 -2.33
N TRP A 93 17.56 -4.31 -1.86
CA TRP A 93 18.76 -3.95 -2.61
C TRP A 93 19.96 -3.99 -1.66
N ASP A 94 21.16 -3.63 -2.12
CA ASP A 94 22.42 -3.90 -1.42
C ASP A 94 22.39 -3.60 0.09
N ASP A 95 21.94 -2.40 0.47
CA ASP A 95 21.62 -2.08 1.86
C ASP A 95 20.35 -1.20 1.91
N PRO A 96 19.17 -1.74 2.25
CA PRO A 96 17.93 -0.97 2.28
C PRO A 96 17.83 0.03 3.42
N ILE A 97 18.76 -0.02 4.39
CA ILE A 97 18.83 0.93 5.51
C ILE A 97 19.72 2.10 5.13
N GLU A 98 20.78 1.87 4.36
CA GLU A 98 21.77 2.90 4.01
C GLU A 98 21.59 3.50 2.62
N ASP A 99 21.08 2.74 1.67
CA ASP A 99 20.97 3.12 0.26
C ASP A 99 19.52 3.07 -0.24
N GLY A 100 19.23 3.77 -1.34
CA GLY A 100 17.95 3.69 -2.05
C GLY A 100 18.02 2.76 -3.27
N PRO A 101 16.88 2.39 -3.88
CA PRO A 101 16.84 1.49 -5.04
C PRO A 101 17.21 2.17 -6.37
N ASP A 102 18.05 3.20 -6.35
CA ASP A 102 18.39 4.00 -7.55
C ASP A 102 18.98 3.12 -8.67
N ASP A 103 19.88 2.19 -8.33
CA ASP A 103 20.51 1.29 -9.30
C ASP A 103 19.50 0.28 -9.88
N VAL A 104 18.63 -0.30 -9.05
CA VAL A 104 17.55 -1.19 -9.50
C VAL A 104 16.58 -0.46 -10.43
N ILE A 105 16.17 0.76 -10.09
CA ILE A 105 15.31 1.61 -10.94
C ILE A 105 16.03 1.93 -12.24
N GLY A 106 17.32 2.27 -12.19
CA GLY A 106 18.16 2.51 -13.37
C GLY A 106 18.16 1.31 -14.31
N VAL A 107 18.49 0.12 -13.81
CA VAL A 107 18.50 -1.13 -14.59
C VAL A 107 17.17 -1.40 -15.26
N LEU A 108 16.05 -1.27 -14.53
CA LEU A 108 14.72 -1.50 -15.09
C LEU A 108 14.36 -0.49 -16.18
N THR A 109 14.59 0.80 -15.91
CA THR A 109 14.20 1.88 -16.83
C THR A 109 15.08 1.93 -18.09
N GLU A 110 16.38 1.68 -17.97
CA GLU A 110 17.31 1.60 -19.09
C GLU A 110 17.07 0.39 -20.02
N ASN A 111 16.42 -0.66 -19.50
CA ASN A 111 16.08 -1.88 -20.26
C ASN A 111 14.56 -2.04 -20.48
N ALA A 112 13.80 -0.95 -20.41
CA ALA A 112 12.33 -1.01 -20.51
C ALA A 112 11.83 -1.61 -21.84
N ASP A 113 12.57 -1.45 -22.93
CA ASP A 113 12.28 -2.03 -24.24
C ASP A 113 12.32 -3.57 -24.25
N ARG A 114 13.06 -4.16 -23.30
CA ARG A 114 13.17 -5.61 -23.10
C ARG A 114 12.06 -6.21 -22.25
N LEU A 115 11.22 -5.36 -21.64
CA LEU A 115 10.13 -5.74 -20.76
C LEU A 115 8.76 -5.32 -21.35
N PRO A 116 8.45 -5.61 -22.63
CA PRO A 116 7.27 -5.06 -23.32
C PRO A 116 5.93 -5.56 -22.73
N ARG A 117 5.97 -6.65 -21.97
CA ARG A 117 4.80 -7.29 -21.34
C ARG A 117 4.66 -6.98 -19.86
N LEU A 118 5.54 -6.17 -19.27
CA LEU A 118 5.48 -5.83 -17.86
C LEU A 118 4.20 -5.05 -17.55
N ARG A 119 3.49 -5.49 -16.50
CA ARG A 119 2.21 -4.93 -16.03
C ARG A 119 2.21 -4.65 -14.53
N SER A 120 3.07 -5.29 -13.76
CA SER A 120 3.08 -5.14 -12.31
C SER A 120 4.50 -5.00 -11.77
N ILE A 121 4.73 -4.01 -10.92
CA ILE A 121 5.98 -3.82 -10.19
C ILE A 121 5.64 -3.63 -8.70
N PHE A 122 6.30 -4.40 -7.84
CA PHE A 122 6.40 -4.09 -6.42
C PHE A 122 7.84 -3.77 -6.08
N LEU A 123 8.10 -2.52 -5.70
CA LEU A 123 9.40 -2.06 -5.24
C LEU A 123 9.48 -2.12 -3.71
N GLY A 124 10.48 -2.85 -3.18
CA GLY A 124 10.75 -2.90 -1.75
C GLY A 124 9.82 -3.82 -0.97
N ASP A 125 9.38 -4.95 -1.54
CA ASP A 125 8.61 -5.99 -0.83
C ASP A 125 9.49 -6.71 0.22
N ILE A 126 10.08 -5.96 1.14
CA ILE A 126 10.96 -6.43 2.20
C ILE A 126 10.08 -6.75 3.41
N PRO A 127 10.15 -7.96 3.97
CA PRO A 127 9.40 -8.32 5.16
C PRO A 127 9.97 -7.63 6.40
N ALA A 128 9.13 -7.34 7.38
CA ALA A 128 9.52 -6.64 8.62
C ALA A 128 10.69 -7.35 9.35
N GLU A 129 10.76 -8.68 9.29
CA GLU A 129 11.86 -9.43 9.90
C GLU A 129 13.23 -9.19 9.26
N ALA A 130 13.26 -8.68 8.02
CA ALA A 130 14.49 -8.34 7.32
C ALA A 130 14.84 -6.86 7.46
N CYS A 131 13.84 -5.98 7.36
CA CYS A 131 14.00 -4.53 7.52
C CYS A 131 12.67 -3.92 7.95
N GLU A 132 12.69 -3.20 9.06
CA GLU A 132 11.58 -2.39 9.55
C GLU A 132 11.16 -1.36 8.48
N ILE A 133 9.85 -1.17 8.27
CA ILE A 133 9.34 -0.37 7.13
C ILE A 133 9.79 1.08 7.18
N SER A 134 9.98 1.60 8.40
CA SER A 134 10.49 2.94 8.66
C SER A 134 11.95 3.12 8.28
N TRP A 135 12.72 2.02 8.18
CA TRP A 135 14.14 2.06 7.86
C TRP A 135 14.41 1.83 6.37
N ILE A 136 13.40 1.38 5.61
CA ILE A 136 13.52 1.16 4.17
C ILE A 136 13.66 2.51 3.47
N LYS A 137 14.88 2.82 3.02
CA LYS A 137 15.18 3.96 2.17
C LYS A 137 14.58 3.79 0.77
N GLN A 138 14.22 4.90 0.17
CA GLN A 138 13.58 4.99 -1.13
C GLN A 138 14.19 6.15 -1.90
N THR A 139 13.72 6.33 -3.13
CA THR A 139 14.17 7.41 -4.01
C THR A 139 12.99 7.98 -4.82
N ASP A 140 13.27 8.72 -5.90
CA ASP A 140 12.25 9.11 -6.87
C ASP A 140 11.79 7.88 -7.66
N VAL A 141 10.54 7.46 -7.42
CA VAL A 141 9.94 6.31 -8.11
C VAL A 141 9.23 6.68 -9.41
N THR A 142 9.14 7.98 -9.72
CA THR A 142 8.52 8.48 -10.96
C THR A 142 9.06 7.82 -12.23
N PRO A 143 10.38 7.58 -12.39
CA PRO A 143 10.93 6.98 -13.60
C PRO A 143 10.31 5.63 -13.97
N LEU A 144 9.87 4.81 -13.00
CA LEU A 144 9.20 3.55 -13.28
C LEU A 144 7.84 3.75 -13.97
N LEU A 145 7.07 4.75 -13.55
CA LEU A 145 5.79 5.10 -14.19
C LEU A 145 6.01 5.69 -15.59
N GLU A 146 7.07 6.47 -15.78
CA GLU A 146 7.39 7.10 -17.08
C GLU A 146 7.93 6.05 -18.09
N ALA A 147 8.73 5.09 -17.64
CA ALA A 147 9.34 4.07 -18.51
C ALA A 147 8.37 2.94 -18.92
N PHE A 148 7.37 2.62 -18.11
CA PHE A 148 6.46 1.48 -18.33
C PHE A 148 5.01 1.94 -18.60
N PRO A 149 4.68 2.46 -19.79
CA PRO A 149 3.37 3.07 -20.07
C PRO A 149 2.19 2.09 -20.03
N LEU A 150 2.45 0.78 -20.02
CA LEU A 150 1.45 -0.28 -19.90
C LEU A 150 1.32 -0.84 -18.49
N LEU A 151 2.01 -0.26 -17.49
CA LEU A 151 1.95 -0.70 -16.11
C LEU A 151 0.51 -0.57 -15.57
N GLU A 152 -0.01 -1.65 -15.02
CA GLU A 152 -1.36 -1.75 -14.46
C GLU A 152 -1.34 -1.72 -12.93
N ARG A 153 -0.25 -2.15 -12.29
CA ARG A 153 -0.11 -2.22 -10.84
C ARG A 153 1.27 -1.73 -10.42
N PHE A 154 1.29 -0.77 -9.51
CA PHE A 154 2.52 -0.24 -8.93
C PHE A 154 2.41 -0.16 -7.42
N GLU A 155 3.33 -0.78 -6.72
CA GLU A 155 3.39 -0.79 -5.26
C GLU A 155 4.80 -0.47 -4.80
N VAL A 156 4.90 0.32 -3.73
CA VAL A 156 6.15 0.71 -3.10
C VAL A 156 6.00 0.54 -1.60
N ARG A 157 7.01 -0.06 -0.95
CA ARG A 157 7.09 -0.18 0.50
C ARG A 157 8.36 0.49 1.03
N GLY A 158 8.20 1.31 2.06
CA GLY A 158 9.25 2.20 2.60
C GLY A 158 8.96 3.67 2.29
N GLY A 159 9.29 4.55 3.24
CA GLY A 159 8.99 5.99 3.17
C GLY A 159 10.21 6.92 3.15
N ASP A 160 11.35 6.50 3.70
CA ASP A 160 12.49 7.40 3.88
C ASP A 160 13.07 7.78 2.51
N GLY A 161 13.17 9.08 2.21
CA GLY A 161 13.66 9.56 0.92
C GLY A 161 12.70 9.34 -0.27
N LEU A 162 11.50 8.76 -0.07
CA LEU A 162 10.52 8.51 -1.13
C LEU A 162 10.08 9.80 -1.82
N ARG A 163 10.14 9.83 -3.15
CA ARG A 163 9.68 10.96 -3.97
C ARG A 163 8.79 10.48 -5.12
N LEU A 164 7.82 11.32 -5.45
CA LEU A 164 6.95 11.15 -6.61
C LEU A 164 6.68 12.53 -7.22
N ARG A 165 6.80 12.64 -8.54
CA ARG A 165 6.33 13.80 -9.31
C ARG A 165 4.97 13.47 -9.94
N PRO A 166 4.07 14.44 -10.11
CA PRO A 166 2.81 14.21 -10.81
C PRO A 166 3.04 13.72 -12.24
N VAL A 167 2.40 12.62 -12.61
CA VAL A 167 2.48 12.01 -13.95
C VAL A 167 1.10 11.78 -14.55
N ARG A 168 1.06 11.55 -15.86
CA ARG A 168 -0.10 11.00 -16.53
C ARG A 168 0.15 9.53 -16.85
N HIS A 169 -0.71 8.63 -16.38
CA HIS A 169 -0.59 7.21 -16.65
C HIS A 169 -1.94 6.57 -17.03
N GLY A 170 -2.07 6.17 -18.30
CA GLY A 170 -3.35 5.71 -18.85
C GLY A 170 -3.75 4.29 -18.48
N SER A 171 -2.78 3.43 -18.13
CA SER A 171 -3.00 2.00 -17.88
C SER A 171 -3.02 1.61 -16.40
N LEU A 172 -2.66 2.53 -15.49
CA LEU A 172 -2.48 2.18 -14.08
C LEU A 172 -3.85 1.97 -13.43
N LYS A 173 -4.06 0.81 -12.82
CA LYS A 173 -5.31 0.40 -12.15
C LYS A 173 -5.14 0.31 -10.64
N VAL A 174 -3.94 -0.03 -10.17
CA VAL A 174 -3.61 -0.17 -8.75
C VAL A 174 -2.36 0.64 -8.45
N LEU A 175 -2.45 1.53 -7.46
CA LEU A 175 -1.31 2.25 -6.90
C LEU A 175 -1.32 2.08 -5.39
N ARG A 176 -0.21 1.64 -4.80
CA ARG A 176 -0.06 1.60 -3.34
C ARG A 176 1.28 2.11 -2.85
N PHE A 177 1.23 2.78 -1.71
CA PHE A 177 2.38 3.16 -0.92
C PHE A 177 2.20 2.65 0.50
N GLU A 178 3.07 1.73 0.92
CA GLU A 178 3.16 1.21 2.29
C GLU A 178 4.32 1.93 2.98
N SER A 179 4.06 2.62 4.10
CA SER A 179 5.07 3.44 4.76
C SER A 179 4.76 3.61 6.24
N GLY A 180 5.80 3.55 7.09
CA GLY A 180 5.71 3.96 8.50
C GLY A 180 5.58 5.47 8.71
N GLY A 181 5.76 6.26 7.65
CA GLY A 181 5.62 7.73 7.64
C GLY A 181 5.65 8.28 6.23
N LEU A 182 4.49 8.46 5.60
CA LEU A 182 4.40 8.90 4.21
C LEU A 182 4.67 10.40 4.08
N PRO A 183 5.58 10.84 3.19
CA PRO A 183 5.75 12.26 2.92
C PRO A 183 4.48 12.87 2.31
N GLY A 184 4.02 13.99 2.85
CA GLY A 184 2.87 14.77 2.38
C GLY A 184 3.06 15.23 0.93
N SER A 185 4.29 15.47 0.49
CA SER A 185 4.60 15.75 -0.92
C SER A 185 4.24 14.58 -1.85
N VAL A 186 4.38 13.34 -1.40
CA VAL A 186 4.00 12.15 -2.17
C VAL A 186 2.48 12.02 -2.22
N ALA A 187 1.79 12.16 -1.09
CA ALA A 187 0.33 12.15 -1.02
C ALA A 187 -0.30 13.21 -1.94
N ARG A 188 0.26 14.43 -1.92
CA ARG A 188 -0.12 15.53 -2.81
C ARG A 188 0.13 15.21 -4.27
N ALA A 189 1.33 14.68 -4.60
CA ALA A 189 1.68 14.32 -5.96
C ALA A 189 0.73 13.27 -6.56
N VAL A 190 0.29 12.28 -5.75
CA VAL A 190 -0.73 11.29 -6.17
C VAL A 190 -2.03 11.99 -6.57
N GLY A 191 -2.51 12.95 -5.78
CA GLY A 191 -3.72 13.73 -6.10
C GLY A 191 -3.58 14.64 -7.33
N GLU A 192 -2.35 14.99 -7.71
CA GLU A 192 -2.04 15.83 -8.87
C GLU A 192 -1.82 15.02 -10.16
N CYS A 193 -1.54 13.71 -10.07
CA CYS A 193 -1.43 12.80 -11.21
C CYS A 193 -2.75 12.73 -12.02
N ASP A 194 -2.63 12.53 -13.34
CA ASP A 194 -3.76 12.17 -14.23
C ASP A 194 -3.78 10.65 -14.43
N LEU A 195 -4.61 9.96 -13.65
CA LEU A 195 -4.70 8.49 -13.60
C LEU A 195 -6.13 8.04 -13.97
N PRO A 196 -6.53 8.19 -15.24
CA PRO A 196 -7.92 7.97 -15.66
C PRO A 196 -8.38 6.51 -15.51
N GLY A 197 -7.43 5.56 -15.44
CA GLY A 197 -7.68 4.14 -15.25
C GLY A 197 -7.57 3.65 -13.81
N LEU A 198 -7.23 4.52 -12.83
CA LEU A 198 -6.95 4.08 -11.47
C LEU A 198 -8.23 3.61 -10.78
N GLU A 199 -8.30 2.33 -10.43
CA GLU A 199 -9.45 1.70 -9.78
C GLU A 199 -9.23 1.51 -8.28
N HIS A 200 -7.97 1.38 -7.86
CA HIS A 200 -7.55 1.14 -6.48
C HIS A 200 -6.38 2.07 -6.12
N LEU A 201 -6.56 2.85 -5.05
CA LEU A 201 -5.52 3.63 -4.41
C LEU A 201 -5.42 3.26 -2.93
N GLU A 202 -4.21 3.00 -2.45
CA GLU A 202 -3.95 2.75 -1.04
C GLU A 202 -2.71 3.50 -0.56
N LEU A 203 -2.85 4.26 0.52
CA LEU A 203 -1.78 5.00 1.17
C LEU A 203 -1.75 4.63 2.66
N TRP A 204 -0.61 4.14 3.14
CA TRP A 204 -0.32 4.02 4.56
C TRP A 204 0.42 5.29 4.96
N LEU A 205 -0.22 6.11 5.79
CA LEU A 205 0.25 7.48 6.04
C LEU A 205 1.28 7.53 7.16
N GLY A 206 1.28 6.53 8.04
CA GLY A 206 2.21 6.37 9.12
C GLY A 206 2.10 7.44 10.21
N VAL A 207 3.23 7.66 10.87
CA VAL A 207 3.41 8.60 11.98
C VAL A 207 4.53 9.58 11.69
N SER A 208 4.46 10.74 12.35
CA SER A 208 5.50 11.77 12.21
C SER A 208 6.86 11.37 12.78
N HIS A 209 6.89 10.42 13.71
CA HIS A 209 8.15 9.88 14.25
C HIS A 209 9.03 9.22 13.18
N TYR A 210 8.42 8.64 12.14
CA TYR A 210 9.10 7.96 11.05
C TYR A 210 9.05 8.75 9.74
N GLY A 211 9.02 10.08 9.84
CA GLY A 211 9.15 10.99 8.69
C GLY A 211 7.84 11.38 8.01
N GLY A 212 6.69 10.87 8.49
CA GLY A 212 5.38 11.27 7.98
C GLY A 212 5.06 12.73 8.26
N ASP A 213 4.74 13.51 7.23
CA ASP A 213 4.27 14.89 7.37
C ASP A 213 3.00 15.17 6.56
N ALA A 214 2.37 14.12 6.04
CA ALA A 214 1.09 14.21 5.35
C ALA A 214 0.00 14.78 6.26
N THR A 215 -0.83 15.64 5.69
CA THR A 215 -2.02 16.20 6.32
C THR A 215 -3.25 15.95 5.48
N ALA A 216 -4.45 16.20 6.02
CA ALA A 216 -5.68 16.16 5.23
C ALA A 216 -5.65 17.11 4.00
N ALA A 217 -4.88 18.20 4.05
CA ALA A 217 -4.73 19.14 2.94
C ALA A 217 -3.94 18.53 1.76
N ASP A 218 -2.97 17.66 2.05
CA ASP A 218 -2.21 16.95 1.01
C ASP A 218 -3.08 15.95 0.24
N LEU A 219 -4.19 15.51 0.83
CA LEU A 219 -5.13 14.55 0.24
C LEU A 219 -6.25 15.22 -0.59
N GLU A 220 -6.31 16.55 -0.65
CA GLU A 220 -7.40 17.28 -1.34
C GLU A 220 -7.58 16.87 -2.81
N GLY A 221 -6.47 16.65 -3.53
CA GLY A 221 -6.52 16.19 -4.92
C GLY A 221 -7.21 14.81 -5.05
N ILE A 222 -6.93 13.91 -4.11
CA ILE A 222 -7.56 12.58 -4.05
C ILE A 222 -9.04 12.71 -3.67
N PHE A 223 -9.38 13.54 -2.68
CA PHE A 223 -10.75 13.77 -2.23
C PHE A 223 -11.64 14.36 -3.32
N SER A 224 -11.10 15.24 -4.16
CA SER A 224 -11.82 15.77 -5.32
C SER A 224 -12.19 14.66 -6.31
N GLY A 225 -11.31 13.68 -6.48
CA GLY A 225 -11.42 12.60 -7.47
C GLY A 225 -11.49 13.09 -8.92
N GLU A 226 -11.17 14.35 -9.22
CA GLU A 226 -11.29 14.91 -10.58
C GLU A 226 -10.38 14.17 -11.57
N ARG A 227 -9.16 13.87 -11.14
CA ARG A 227 -8.13 13.18 -11.94
C ARG A 227 -8.13 11.65 -11.76
N LEU A 228 -9.06 11.14 -10.95
CA LEU A 228 -9.23 9.73 -10.61
C LEU A 228 -10.67 9.27 -10.93
N PRO A 229 -11.14 9.43 -12.18
CA PRO A 229 -12.54 9.17 -12.55
C PRO A 229 -12.96 7.71 -12.39
N ALA A 230 -12.02 6.76 -12.50
CA ALA A 230 -12.28 5.33 -12.37
C ALA A 230 -12.16 4.79 -10.93
N LEU A 231 -11.80 5.63 -9.95
CA LEU A 231 -11.49 5.14 -8.60
C LEU A 231 -12.71 4.53 -7.93
N ARG A 232 -12.58 3.26 -7.52
CA ARG A 232 -13.63 2.50 -6.82
C ARG A 232 -13.20 2.03 -5.43
N ARG A 233 -11.90 1.92 -5.18
CA ARG A 233 -11.35 1.45 -3.91
C ARG A 233 -10.33 2.46 -3.41
N LEU A 234 -10.56 2.97 -2.21
CA LEU A 234 -9.67 3.94 -1.56
C LEU A 234 -9.32 3.44 -0.16
N GLY A 235 -8.03 3.27 0.10
CA GLY A 235 -7.48 3.03 1.44
C GLY A 235 -6.63 4.21 1.87
N LEU A 236 -7.01 4.85 2.98
CA LEU A 236 -6.22 5.88 3.65
C LEU A 236 -6.00 5.37 5.08
N ARG A 237 -4.95 4.57 5.22
CA ARG A 237 -4.76 3.66 6.36
C ARG A 237 -3.59 4.12 7.21
N ASP A 238 -3.51 3.49 8.38
CA ASP A 238 -2.29 3.48 9.19
C ASP A 238 -1.82 4.90 9.56
N SER A 239 -2.75 5.77 9.97
CA SER A 239 -2.46 7.19 10.22
C SER A 239 -2.62 7.59 11.68
N GLU A 240 -1.71 8.42 12.19
CA GLU A 240 -1.86 9.06 13.51
C GLU A 240 -2.97 10.11 13.58
N PHE A 241 -3.46 10.62 12.44
CA PHE A 241 -4.53 11.63 12.32
C PHE A 241 -5.79 11.06 11.62
N GLN A 242 -6.13 9.82 11.95
CA GLN A 242 -7.20 9.08 11.27
C GLN A 242 -8.60 9.71 11.48
N ASP A 243 -8.83 10.41 12.58
CA ASP A 243 -10.08 11.13 12.85
C ASP A 243 -10.27 12.32 11.87
N GLU A 244 -9.20 13.06 11.58
CA GLU A 244 -9.19 14.15 10.61
C GLU A 244 -9.42 13.66 9.19
N ILE A 245 -8.83 12.51 8.83
CA ILE A 245 -9.06 11.86 7.54
C ILE A 245 -10.54 11.46 7.41
N ALA A 246 -11.10 10.82 8.44
CA ALA A 246 -12.50 10.41 8.46
C ALA A 246 -13.44 11.61 8.25
N ALA A 247 -13.15 12.74 8.91
CA ALA A 247 -13.91 13.98 8.74
C ALA A 247 -13.79 14.56 7.32
N ALA A 248 -12.61 14.53 6.71
CA ALA A 248 -12.44 15.00 5.33
C ALA A 248 -13.18 14.09 4.32
N VAL A 249 -13.03 12.77 4.47
CA VAL A 249 -13.69 11.75 3.64
C VAL A 249 -15.22 11.86 3.74
N ALA A 250 -15.76 12.19 4.92
CA ALA A 250 -17.20 12.34 5.14
C ALA A 250 -17.89 13.30 4.15
N SER A 251 -17.14 14.26 3.57
CA SER A 251 -17.65 15.23 2.59
C SER A 251 -16.98 15.17 1.22
N ALA A 252 -16.02 14.26 1.02
CA ALA A 252 -15.20 14.18 -0.19
C ALA A 252 -16.02 13.71 -1.41
N PRO A 253 -16.01 14.45 -2.54
CA PRO A 253 -16.74 14.06 -3.76
C PRO A 253 -16.39 12.68 -4.31
N VAL A 254 -15.15 12.22 -4.13
CA VAL A 254 -14.70 10.89 -4.59
C VAL A 254 -15.46 9.74 -3.93
N VAL A 255 -16.00 9.92 -2.72
CA VAL A 255 -16.66 8.83 -1.98
C VAL A 255 -17.95 8.36 -2.65
N ALA A 256 -18.67 9.25 -3.33
CA ALA A 256 -19.95 8.92 -3.98
C ALA A 256 -19.83 7.86 -5.08
N ARG A 257 -18.63 7.57 -5.60
CA ARG A 257 -18.38 6.53 -6.60
C ARG A 257 -17.66 5.29 -6.06
N LEU A 258 -17.16 5.35 -4.83
CA LEU A 258 -16.44 4.23 -4.24
C LEU A 258 -17.37 3.03 -4.06
N GLU A 259 -16.79 1.85 -4.22
CA GLU A 259 -17.37 0.57 -3.84
C GLU A 259 -16.76 0.09 -2.51
N ALA A 260 -15.51 0.48 -2.21
CA ALA A 260 -14.84 0.16 -0.95
C ALA A 260 -14.04 1.33 -0.40
N LEU A 261 -14.10 1.52 0.92
CA LEU A 261 -13.32 2.49 1.66
C LEU A 261 -12.62 1.79 2.83
N SER A 262 -11.33 2.03 3.03
CA SER A 262 -10.58 1.60 4.22
C SER A 262 -9.99 2.80 4.94
N LEU A 263 -10.28 2.90 6.24
CA LEU A 263 -9.68 3.84 7.21
C LEU A 263 -9.05 3.06 8.39
N ALA A 264 -8.67 1.82 8.12
CA ALA A 264 -8.12 0.85 9.07
C ALA A 264 -6.69 1.19 9.50
N MET A 265 -6.19 0.50 10.53
CA MET A 265 -4.81 0.57 11.03
C MET A 265 -4.39 1.90 11.65
N GLY A 266 -5.26 2.91 11.67
CA GLY A 266 -4.97 4.21 12.25
C GLY A 266 -5.49 4.40 13.67
N THR A 267 -5.43 5.64 14.14
CA THR A 267 -5.87 6.06 15.47
C THR A 267 -7.37 6.41 15.56
N LEU A 268 -8.19 5.83 14.66
CA LEU A 268 -9.61 6.18 14.48
C LEU A 268 -10.41 5.96 15.77
N SER A 269 -11.15 6.98 16.19
CA SER A 269 -11.99 6.94 17.37
C SER A 269 -13.44 7.28 17.12
N ASP A 270 -14.23 7.29 18.19
CA ASP A 270 -15.63 7.69 18.16
C ASP A 270 -15.82 9.07 17.51
N ALA A 271 -14.86 9.99 17.65
CA ALA A 271 -14.94 11.30 17.01
C ALA A 271 -14.87 11.19 15.47
N GLY A 272 -13.91 10.46 14.92
CA GLY A 272 -13.78 10.23 13.48
C GLY A 272 -14.93 9.42 12.91
N ALA A 273 -15.36 8.35 13.61
CA ALA A 273 -16.52 7.57 13.20
C ALA A 273 -17.81 8.40 13.21
N GLU A 274 -18.01 9.26 14.21
CA GLU A 274 -19.15 10.17 14.25
C GLU A 274 -19.14 11.15 13.07
N ALA A 275 -17.97 11.72 12.76
CA ALA A 275 -17.80 12.60 11.61
C ALA A 275 -18.13 11.87 10.30
N LEU A 276 -17.62 10.65 10.14
CA LEU A 276 -17.87 9.80 8.98
C LEU A 276 -19.37 9.49 8.79
N LEU A 277 -20.07 9.11 9.87
CA LEU A 277 -21.51 8.81 9.85
C LEU A 277 -22.39 10.05 9.66
N SER A 278 -21.89 11.23 10.03
CA SER A 278 -22.60 12.51 9.91
C SER A 278 -22.43 13.18 8.54
N GLY A 279 -21.53 12.66 7.70
CA GLY A 279 -21.28 13.14 6.35
C GLY A 279 -22.31 12.65 5.33
N GLN A 280 -21.84 12.45 4.10
CA GLN A 280 -22.64 11.85 3.06
C GLN A 280 -22.94 10.37 3.35
N PRO A 281 -24.10 9.83 2.90
CA PRO A 281 -24.42 8.43 3.11
C PRO A 281 -23.36 7.49 2.51
N LEU A 282 -22.95 6.48 3.28
CA LEU A 282 -22.03 5.42 2.82
C LEU A 282 -22.74 4.11 2.51
N THR A 283 -24.08 4.10 2.48
CA THR A 283 -24.89 2.89 2.28
C THR A 283 -24.80 2.30 0.87
N HIS A 284 -24.18 3.01 -0.08
CA HIS A 284 -23.85 2.50 -1.42
C HIS A 284 -22.55 1.70 -1.46
N LEU A 285 -21.69 1.82 -0.44
CA LEU A 285 -20.47 1.04 -0.37
C LEU A 285 -20.83 -0.45 -0.31
N ARG A 286 -20.01 -1.28 -0.96
CA ARG A 286 -20.01 -2.71 -0.71
C ARG A 286 -19.28 -3.02 0.58
N ALA A 287 -18.22 -2.28 0.88
CA ALA A 287 -17.29 -2.60 1.95
C ALA A 287 -16.77 -1.32 2.65
N LEU A 288 -16.76 -1.34 3.98
CA LEU A 288 -16.12 -0.33 4.84
C LEU A 288 -15.19 -1.03 5.84
N ASP A 289 -13.89 -0.79 5.70
CA ASP A 289 -12.87 -1.41 6.53
C ASP A 289 -12.35 -0.42 7.56
N LEU A 290 -12.58 -0.75 8.84
CA LEU A 290 -12.10 0.00 9.97
C LEU A 290 -11.29 -0.88 10.93
N HIS A 291 -10.78 -2.06 10.52
CA HIS A 291 -10.04 -2.90 11.47
C HIS A 291 -8.83 -2.18 12.06
N HIS A 292 -8.43 -2.56 13.27
CA HIS A 292 -7.45 -1.81 14.06
C HIS A 292 -7.92 -0.37 14.27
N HIS A 293 -8.74 -0.20 15.30
CA HIS A 293 -9.39 1.07 15.63
C HIS A 293 -9.53 1.26 17.14
N TYR A 294 -9.91 2.46 17.56
CA TYR A 294 -10.17 2.83 18.95
C TYR A 294 -11.65 3.19 19.21
N LEU A 295 -12.57 2.65 18.40
CA LEU A 295 -14.01 2.83 18.61
C LEU A 295 -14.48 2.14 19.89
N SER A 296 -15.40 2.79 20.59
CA SER A 296 -16.15 2.15 21.68
C SER A 296 -17.15 1.12 21.14
N ASP A 297 -17.55 0.17 21.99
CA ASP A 297 -18.56 -0.84 21.63
C ASP A 297 -19.86 -0.19 21.16
N GLY A 298 -20.27 0.90 21.81
CA GLY A 298 -21.47 1.65 21.44
C GLY A 298 -21.34 2.30 20.05
N MET A 299 -20.16 2.82 19.71
CA MET A 299 -19.91 3.36 18.38
C MET A 299 -19.86 2.25 17.33
N MET A 300 -19.22 1.12 17.59
CA MET A 300 -19.20 -0.03 16.68
C MET A 300 -20.62 -0.53 16.36
N GLU A 301 -21.50 -0.64 17.37
CA GLU A 301 -22.91 -0.97 17.15
C GLU A 301 -23.62 0.08 16.30
N ARG A 302 -23.32 1.36 16.52
CA ARG A 302 -23.90 2.46 15.76
C ARG A 302 -23.47 2.41 14.29
N VAL A 303 -22.19 2.18 14.01
CA VAL A 303 -21.66 2.02 12.63
C VAL A 303 -22.38 0.89 11.91
N ARG A 304 -22.46 -0.31 12.53
CA ARG A 304 -23.17 -1.46 11.93
C ARG A 304 -24.64 -1.15 11.64
N ARG A 305 -25.32 -0.43 12.53
CA ARG A 305 -26.73 -0.05 12.37
C ARG A 305 -26.94 1.00 11.28
N ALA A 306 -26.00 1.94 11.14
CA ALA A 306 -26.09 3.03 10.17
C ALA A 306 -25.84 2.57 8.72
N LEU A 307 -25.16 1.43 8.54
CA LEU A 307 -24.71 0.93 7.24
C LEU A 307 -25.29 -0.46 6.91
N PRO A 308 -26.64 -0.61 6.87
CA PRO A 308 -27.24 -1.90 6.56
C PRO A 308 -26.90 -2.33 5.13
N GLY A 309 -26.37 -3.55 4.99
CA GLY A 309 -26.02 -4.14 3.69
C GLY A 309 -24.60 -3.81 3.20
N VAL A 310 -23.87 -2.96 3.92
CA VAL A 310 -22.42 -2.77 3.73
C VAL A 310 -21.70 -3.84 4.54
N GLU A 311 -20.70 -4.49 3.96
CA GLU A 311 -19.78 -5.35 4.71
C GLU A 311 -18.86 -4.44 5.53
N VAL A 312 -18.98 -4.48 6.85
CA VAL A 312 -18.24 -3.61 7.76
C VAL A 312 -17.26 -4.45 8.57
N ASP A 313 -15.96 -4.18 8.41
CA ASP A 313 -14.92 -4.74 9.28
C ASP A 313 -14.62 -3.78 10.44
N LEU A 314 -14.80 -4.30 11.65
CA LEU A 314 -14.58 -3.64 12.94
C LEU A 314 -13.78 -4.59 13.86
N SER A 315 -12.95 -5.45 13.27
CA SER A 315 -12.09 -6.35 14.01
C SER A 315 -10.88 -5.60 14.58
N GLN A 316 -10.17 -6.24 15.51
CA GLN A 316 -8.96 -5.67 16.13
C GLN A 316 -9.21 -4.32 16.82
N GLN A 317 -10.26 -4.22 17.64
CA GLN A 317 -10.41 -3.08 18.55
C GLN A 317 -9.16 -2.99 19.45
N ALA A 318 -8.47 -1.86 19.39
CA ALA A 318 -7.21 -1.61 20.08
C ALA A 318 -7.43 -0.91 21.43
N ASP A 319 -6.52 -1.18 22.37
CA ASP A 319 -6.51 -0.56 23.69
C ASP A 319 -5.69 0.73 23.69
N ILE A 320 -6.18 1.74 24.41
CA ILE A 320 -5.42 2.97 24.66
C ILE A 320 -4.32 2.65 25.68
N ILE A 321 -3.06 2.78 25.27
CA ILE A 321 -1.89 2.47 26.11
C ILE A 321 -1.30 3.79 26.57
N GLU A 322 -1.17 3.97 27.88
CA GLU A 322 -0.63 5.19 28.50
C GLU A 322 -1.34 6.51 28.08
N GLY A 323 -2.61 6.41 27.67
CA GLY A 323 -3.39 7.56 27.19
C GLY A 323 -3.20 7.87 25.71
N GLU A 324 -2.41 7.06 24.99
CA GLU A 324 -2.09 7.24 23.58
C GLU A 324 -2.71 6.15 22.71
N ARG A 325 -2.88 6.48 21.43
CA ARG A 325 -3.35 5.58 20.37
C ARG A 325 -2.22 5.37 19.40
N TYR A 326 -2.08 4.14 18.92
CA TYR A 326 -0.99 3.72 18.06
C TYR A 326 -1.57 3.19 16.75
N VAL A 327 -0.88 3.52 15.67
CA VAL A 327 -1.12 2.89 14.37
C VAL A 327 -0.68 1.42 14.40
N ALA A 328 -1.14 0.61 13.46
CA ALA A 328 -0.86 -0.83 13.47
C ALA A 328 0.56 -1.15 12.97
N VAL A 329 1.07 -0.34 12.04
CA VAL A 329 2.43 -0.45 11.49
C VAL A 329 3.10 0.91 11.62
N SER A 330 4.31 0.99 12.14
CA SER A 330 4.99 2.28 12.31
C SER A 330 6.49 2.13 12.17
N GLU A 331 7.10 1.26 12.98
CA GLU A 331 8.49 0.84 12.81
C GLU A 331 8.58 -0.19 11.68
#